data_AF-A0A6P7THN6-F1
#
_entry.id   AF-A0A6P7THN6-F1
#
_cell.length_a   1.000
_cell.length_b   1.000
_cell.length_c   1.000
_cell.angle_alpha   90.00
_cell.angle_beta   90.00
_cell.angle_gamma   90.00
#
_symmetry.space_group_name_H-M   'P 1'
#
loop_
_entity.id
_entity.type
_entity.pdbx_description
1 polymer ?
#
loop_
_entity_poly.entity_id
_entity_poly.type
_entity_poly.pdbx_seq_one_letter_code
_entity_poly.pdbx_strand_id
1 'polypeptide(L)'
;MSVQQIQMKMAVVQQELFELKMRLEARSGRKISEKDMRLIRKIEQLKEELRELLVELRKRKSEEEHSLILTNEETDDEELEREFHRPHRRRAMSISSKRSTVSVSSVARPLAATSVIPESPL
;
A
#
# COMPACT_ATOMS: atom_id res chain seq x y z
N MET A 1 -9.50 -8.97 -16.15
CA MET A 1 -9.60 -9.33 -14.73
C MET A 1 -10.27 -8.16 -14.04
N SER A 2 -11.33 -8.38 -13.24
CA SER A 2 -11.98 -7.27 -12.52
C SER A 2 -11.17 -6.83 -11.30
N VAL A 3 -11.41 -5.62 -10.80
CA VAL A 3 -10.78 -5.10 -9.57
C VAL A 3 -11.00 -6.06 -8.39
N GLN A 4 -12.22 -6.58 -8.23
CA GLN A 4 -12.55 -7.52 -7.16
C GLN A 4 -11.76 -8.84 -7.28
N GLN A 5 -11.59 -9.36 -8.50
CA GLN A 5 -10.78 -10.57 -8.74
C GLN A 5 -9.30 -10.34 -8.39
N ILE A 6 -8.75 -9.16 -8.71
CA ILE A 6 -7.37 -8.81 -8.38
C ILE A 6 -7.19 -8.73 -6.86
N GLN A 7 -8.10 -8.06 -6.16
CA GLN A 7 -8.08 -7.95 -4.70
C GLN A 7 -8.18 -9.33 -4.02
N MET A 8 -9.05 -10.21 -4.51
CA MET A 8 -9.16 -11.57 -3.99
C MET A 8 -7.85 -12.35 -4.18
N LYS A 9 -7.24 -12.30 -5.37
CA LYS A 9 -5.94 -12.93 -5.62
C LYS A 9 -4.85 -12.37 -4.71
N MET A 10 -4.81 -11.05 -4.51
CA MET A 10 -3.85 -10.43 -3.59
C MET A 10 -4.01 -10.96 -2.16
N ALA A 11 -5.23 -11.11 -1.67
CA ALA A 11 -5.48 -11.66 -0.33
C ALA A 11 -4.94 -13.09 -0.19
N VAL A 12 -5.13 -13.93 -1.21
CA VAL A 12 -4.60 -15.30 -1.23
C VAL A 12 -3.07 -15.29 -1.21
N VAL A 13 -2.43 -14.49 -2.06
CA VAL A 13 -0.95 -14.39 -2.12
C VAL A 13 -0.39 -13.85 -0.80
N GLN A 14 -1.06 -12.88 -0.17
CA GLN A 14 -0.66 -12.35 1.14
C GLN A 14 -0.75 -13.41 2.24
N GLN A 15 -1.82 -14.21 2.24
CA GLN A 15 -1.99 -15.32 3.18
C GLN A 15 -0.89 -16.38 2.99
N GLU A 16 -0.62 -16.78 1.74
CA GLU A 16 0.46 -17.74 1.44
C GLU A 16 1.83 -17.20 1.89
N LEU A 17 2.12 -15.92 1.62
CA LEU A 17 3.35 -15.27 2.07
C LEU A 17 3.48 -15.30 3.60
N PHE A 18 2.40 -15.03 4.32
CA PHE A 18 2.39 -15.08 5.78
C PHE A 18 2.70 -16.50 6.28
N GLU A 19 2.02 -17.51 5.75
CA GLU A 19 2.24 -18.91 6.14
C GLU A 19 3.66 -19.39 5.84
N LEU A 20 4.21 -19.07 4.67
CA LEU A 20 5.57 -19.46 4.31
C LEU A 20 6.62 -18.77 5.20
N LYS A 21 6.42 -17.50 5.56
CA LYS A 21 7.28 -16.81 6.54
C LYS A 21 7.21 -17.46 7.90
N MET A 22 6.01 -17.76 8.41
CA MET A 22 5.85 -18.45 9.69
C MET A 22 6.54 -19.82 9.70
N ARG A 23 6.45 -20.59 8.60
CA ARG A 23 7.15 -21.87 8.45
C ARG A 23 8.67 -21.72 8.45
N LEU A 24 9.20 -20.63 7.88
CA LEU A 24 10.62 -20.32 7.87
C LEU A 24 11.10 -19.89 9.27
N GLU A 25 10.32 -19.04 9.94
CA GLU A 25 10.60 -18.57 11.30
C GLU A 25 10.56 -19.69 12.34
N ALA A 26 9.64 -20.65 12.20
CA ALA A 26 9.59 -21.86 13.04
C ALA A 26 10.85 -22.75 12.91
N ARG A 27 11.70 -22.49 11.92
CA ARG A 27 12.97 -23.19 11.70
C ARG A 27 14.18 -22.31 12.02
N SER A 28 13.96 -21.05 12.39
CA SER A 28 14.99 -20.10 12.80
C SER A 28 15.78 -20.67 13.98
N GLY A 29 17.10 -20.75 13.84
CA GLY A 29 18.01 -21.36 14.82
C GLY A 29 18.64 -22.68 14.38
N ARG A 30 18.17 -23.29 13.28
CA ARG A 30 18.86 -24.39 12.59
C ARG A 30 19.74 -23.86 11.47
N LYS A 31 20.77 -24.63 11.09
CA LYS A 31 21.52 -24.36 9.85
C LYS A 31 20.55 -24.32 8.67
N ILE A 32 20.65 -23.30 7.82
CA ILE A 32 19.79 -23.13 6.66
C ILE A 32 19.92 -24.37 5.77
N SER A 33 18.81 -25.06 5.56
CA SER A 33 18.75 -26.24 4.69
C SER A 33 18.41 -25.86 3.24
N GLU A 34 18.63 -26.79 2.31
CA GLU A 34 18.19 -26.61 0.92
C GLU A 34 16.66 -26.41 0.81
N LYS A 35 15.88 -27.01 1.72
CA LYS A 35 14.43 -26.81 1.78
C LYS A 35 14.07 -25.38 2.17
N ASP A 36 14.85 -24.77 3.07
CA ASP A 36 14.63 -23.38 3.48
C ASP A 36 15.02 -22.41 2.36
N MET A 37 16.08 -22.72 1.60
CA MET A 37 16.41 -21.97 0.38
C MET A 37 15.29 -22.03 -0.67
N ARG A 38 14.63 -23.18 -0.85
CA ARG A 38 13.46 -23.30 -1.74
C ARG A 38 12.28 -22.47 -1.24
N LEU A 39 12.03 -22.46 0.08
CA LEU A 39 11.00 -21.61 0.69
C LEU A 39 11.29 -20.12 0.47
N ILE A 40 12.54 -19.69 0.66
CA ILE A 40 12.97 -18.30 0.44
C ILE A 40 12.73 -17.89 -1.01
N ARG A 41 13.13 -18.72 -2.00
CA ARG A 41 12.87 -18.44 -3.42
C ARG A 41 11.38 -18.33 -3.74
N LYS A 42 10.55 -19.21 -3.15
CA LYS A 42 9.10 -19.15 -3.33
C LYS A 42 8.52 -17.86 -2.72
N ILE A 43 9.00 -17.44 -1.55
CA ILE A 43 8.63 -16.17 -0.93
C ILE A 43 9.00 -14.99 -1.83
N GLU A 44 10.18 -15.00 -2.45
CA GLU A 44 10.59 -13.96 -3.40
C GLU A 44 9.70 -13.91 -4.64
N GLN A 45 9.36 -15.08 -5.20
CA GLN A 45 8.44 -15.17 -6.33
C GLN A 45 7.06 -14.60 -6.00
N LEU A 46 6.49 -14.96 -4.85
CA LEU A 46 5.18 -14.45 -4.41
C LEU A 46 5.19 -12.95 -4.13
N LYS A 47 6.32 -12.40 -3.66
CA LYS A 47 6.47 -10.94 -3.51
C LYS A 47 6.45 -10.23 -4.87
N GLU A 48 7.03 -10.84 -5.89
CA GLU A 48 7.01 -10.29 -7.25
C GLU A 48 5.58 -10.36 -7.83
N GLU A 49 4.90 -11.49 -7.69
CA GLU A 49 3.50 -11.64 -8.10
C GLU A 49 2.60 -10.59 -7.40
N LEU A 50 2.81 -10.32 -6.12
CA LEU A 50 2.08 -9.29 -5.40
C LEU A 50 2.33 -7.88 -5.96
N ARG A 51 3.55 -7.57 -6.41
CA ARG A 51 3.88 -6.29 -7.07
C ARG A 51 3.18 -6.17 -8.41
N GLU A 52 3.17 -7.24 -9.21
CA GLU A 52 2.45 -7.28 -10.49
C GLU A 52 0.95 -7.05 -10.28
N LEU A 53 0.34 -7.73 -9.30
CA LEU A 53 -1.07 -7.53 -8.95
C LEU A 53 -1.37 -6.08 -8.51
N LEU A 54 -0.46 -5.43 -7.78
CA LEU A 54 -0.60 -4.03 -7.38
C LEU A 54 -0.50 -3.05 -8.56
N VAL A 55 0.30 -3.39 -9.58
CA VAL A 55 0.40 -2.61 -10.82
C VAL A 55 -0.88 -2.78 -11.63
N GLU A 56 -1.34 -4.02 -11.82
CA GLU A 56 -2.58 -4.31 -12.53
C GLU A 56 -3.79 -3.68 -11.83
N LEU A 57 -3.86 -3.71 -10.50
CA LEU A 57 -4.92 -3.05 -9.73
C LEU A 57 -4.97 -1.54 -9.99
N ARG A 58 -3.80 -0.88 -9.98
CA ARG A 58 -3.71 0.57 -10.25
C ARG A 58 -4.13 0.88 -11.68
N LYS A 59 -3.67 0.08 -12.65
CA LYS A 59 -4.04 0.21 -14.06
C LYS A 59 -5.55 0.07 -14.25
N ARG A 60 -6.18 -0.95 -13.66
CA ARG A 60 -7.63 -1.18 -13.75
C ARG A 60 -8.44 -0.05 -13.12
N LYS A 61 -8.03 0.44 -11.96
CA LYS A 61 -8.68 1.61 -11.33
C LYS A 61 -8.57 2.86 -12.19
N SER A 62 -7.40 3.13 -12.77
CA SER A 62 -7.26 4.27 -13.68
C SER A 62 -8.08 4.09 -14.96
N GLU A 63 -8.18 2.88 -15.51
CA GLU A 63 -9.03 2.60 -16.68
C GLU A 63 -10.51 2.82 -16.36
N GLU A 64 -10.98 2.39 -15.18
CA GLU A 64 -12.34 2.64 -14.71
C GLU A 64 -12.60 4.14 -14.49
N GLU A 65 -11.65 4.87 -13.88
CA GLU A 65 -11.74 6.33 -13.70
C GLU A 65 -11.74 7.07 -15.05
N HIS A 66 -10.87 6.70 -15.99
CA HIS A 66 -10.83 7.30 -17.33
C HIS A 66 -12.07 6.95 -18.16
N SER A 67 -12.60 5.74 -18.03
CA SER A 67 -13.85 5.34 -18.68
C SER A 67 -15.04 6.16 -18.15
N LEU A 68 -15.08 6.45 -16.84
CA LEU A 68 -16.12 7.28 -16.24
C LEU A 68 -16.08 8.73 -16.73
N ILE A 69 -14.89 9.26 -16.99
CA ILE A 69 -14.71 10.62 -17.53
C ILE A 69 -15.19 10.69 -18.98
N LEU A 70 -14.81 9.72 -19.82
CA LEU A 70 -15.21 9.69 -21.24
C LEU A 70 -16.73 9.54 -21.43
N THR A 71 -17.42 8.81 -20.53
CA THR A 71 -18.89 8.70 -20.58
C THR A 71 -19.62 9.96 -20.10
N ASN A 72 -18.94 10.87 -19.40
CA ASN A 72 -19.53 12.14 -18.93
C ASN A 72 -19.26 13.31 -19.90
N GLU A 73 -18.41 13.13 -20.91
CA GLU A 73 -18.07 14.18 -21.89
C GLU A 73 -18.93 14.12 -23.16
N GLU A 74 -19.87 13.17 -23.29
CA GLU A 74 -20.78 13.07 -24.45
C GLU A 74 -22.13 13.81 -24.28
N THR A 75 -22.29 14.68 -23.26
CA THR A 75 -23.55 15.43 -23.07
C THR A 75 -23.43 16.93 -22.84
N ASP A 76 -22.32 17.59 -23.17
CA ASP A 76 -22.28 19.06 -23.17
C ASP A 76 -21.31 19.58 -24.25
N ASP A 77 -21.69 19.37 -25.51
CA ASP A 77 -21.29 20.29 -26.58
C ASP A 77 -21.99 21.63 -26.28
N GLU A 78 -21.19 22.68 -26.16
CA GLU A 78 -21.54 24.08 -25.86
C GLU A 78 -21.40 24.48 -24.37
N GLU A 79 -20.43 25.35 -24.09
CA GLU A 79 -20.32 26.17 -22.86
C GLU A 79 -19.46 25.68 -21.68
N LEU A 80 -18.16 25.36 -21.88
CA LEU A 80 -17.21 25.43 -20.75
C LEU A 80 -15.79 25.90 -21.15
N GLU A 81 -15.71 27.06 -21.81
CA GLU A 81 -14.47 27.83 -22.01
C GLU A 81 -13.95 28.56 -20.75
N ARG A 82 -14.39 28.18 -19.55
CA ARG A 82 -13.86 28.76 -18.30
C ARG A 82 -13.54 27.65 -17.31
N GLU A 83 -12.39 27.80 -16.67
CA GLU A 83 -12.01 27.15 -15.41
C GLU A 83 -11.03 25.95 -15.49
N PHE A 84 -10.04 26.00 -16.39
CA PHE A 84 -8.74 25.35 -16.15
C PHE A 84 -7.86 26.12 -15.14
N HIS A 85 -8.44 26.60 -14.03
CA HIS A 85 -7.68 27.13 -12.89
C HIS A 85 -7.27 26.02 -11.94
N ARG A 86 -6.43 25.08 -12.40
CA ARG A 86 -5.58 24.32 -11.48
C ARG A 86 -4.44 25.25 -11.04
N PRO A 87 -4.26 25.55 -9.74
CA PRO A 87 -3.11 26.33 -9.31
C PRO A 87 -1.83 25.58 -9.70
N HIS A 88 -1.03 26.22 -10.55
CA HIS A 88 0.31 25.79 -10.89
C HIS A 88 1.13 25.80 -9.59
N ARG A 89 1.20 24.66 -8.88
CA ARG A 89 2.02 24.49 -7.68
C ARG A 89 3.50 24.61 -8.07
N ARG A 90 4.00 25.84 -8.15
CA ARG A 90 5.43 26.12 -8.28
C ARG A 90 6.11 25.55 -7.04
N ARG A 91 6.84 24.44 -7.19
CA ARG A 91 7.71 23.92 -6.15
C ARG A 91 8.77 24.98 -5.88
N ALA A 92 8.68 25.67 -4.74
CA ALA A 92 9.74 26.56 -4.29
C ALA A 92 10.98 25.71 -4.01
N MET A 93 11.99 25.82 -4.88
CA MET A 93 13.32 25.26 -4.63
C MET A 93 14.02 26.15 -3.60
N SER A 94 13.83 25.87 -2.31
CA SER A 94 14.62 26.49 -1.25
C SER A 94 15.97 25.82 -1.17
N ILE A 95 16.94 26.31 -1.95
CA ILE A 95 18.35 26.08 -1.70
C ILE A 95 18.79 26.91 -0.49
N SER A 96 18.90 26.27 0.68
CA SER A 96 19.63 26.85 1.80
C SER A 96 20.63 25.82 2.31
N SER A 97 21.88 26.00 1.89
CA SER A 97 23.03 25.38 2.53
C SER A 97 23.50 26.29 3.66
N LYS A 98 23.54 25.76 4.90
CA LYS A 98 24.75 25.65 5.75
C LYS A 98 24.40 25.39 7.22
N ARG A 99 24.84 24.20 7.68
CA ARG A 99 25.39 23.85 9.01
C ARG A 99 24.47 23.72 10.23
N SER A 100 24.79 22.65 11.00
CA SER A 100 24.61 22.46 12.46
C SER A 100 23.20 22.05 12.90
N THR A 101 22.94 21.09 13.80
CA THR A 101 23.72 20.16 14.64
C THR A 101 22.75 19.09 15.14
N VAL A 102 23.27 17.91 15.50
CA VAL A 102 22.58 16.73 16.03
C VAL A 102 21.53 17.07 17.12
N SER A 103 20.36 16.41 17.08
CA SER A 103 19.56 16.12 18.27
C SER A 103 18.79 14.82 18.09
N VAL A 104 18.80 14.05 19.18
CA VAL A 104 18.53 12.62 19.32
C VAL A 104 17.08 12.41 19.77
N SER A 105 16.44 11.30 19.35
CA SER A 105 15.37 10.52 20.03
C SER A 105 14.21 11.29 20.69
N SER A 106 12.95 10.98 20.39
CA SER A 106 12.23 9.96 21.18
C SER A 106 10.99 9.42 20.49
N VAL A 107 10.86 8.09 20.57
CA VAL A 107 9.62 7.31 20.37
C VAL A 107 8.61 7.70 21.44
N ALA A 108 7.40 8.06 21.04
CA ALA A 108 6.24 8.02 21.92
C ALA A 108 5.09 7.35 21.14
N ARG A 109 4.94 6.05 21.36
CA ARG A 109 3.81 5.24 20.91
C ARG A 109 2.74 5.33 22.01
N PRO A 110 1.58 5.97 21.80
CA PRO A 110 0.51 5.90 22.78
C PRO A 110 -0.14 4.52 22.67
N LEU A 111 -0.04 3.71 23.73
CA LEU A 111 -0.89 2.54 23.95
C LEU A 111 -2.26 3.06 24.41
N ALA A 112 -3.24 3.16 23.51
CA ALA A 112 -4.62 3.36 23.92
C ALA A 112 -5.17 2.02 24.41
N ALA A 113 -5.17 1.83 25.73
CA ALA A 113 -5.83 0.73 26.41
C ALA A 113 -7.35 0.85 26.24
N THR A 114 -7.98 -0.22 25.74
CA THR A 114 -9.43 -0.39 25.84
C THR A 114 -9.79 -0.57 27.31
N SER A 115 -10.30 0.49 27.94
CA SER A 115 -10.92 0.43 29.26
C SER A 115 -12.20 -0.39 29.17
N VAL A 116 -12.23 -1.51 29.87
CA VAL A 116 -13.36 -2.42 30.04
C VAL A 116 -14.18 -1.99 31.27
N ILE A 117 -15.48 -1.78 31.05
CA ILE A 117 -16.62 -1.97 31.98
C ILE A 117 -16.77 -0.99 33.16
N PRO A 118 -17.87 -0.21 33.21
CA PRO A 118 -18.52 0.15 34.47
C PRO A 118 -19.67 -0.83 34.76
N GLU A 119 -19.50 -1.69 35.78
CA GLU A 119 -20.61 -2.36 36.45
C GLU A 119 -21.10 -1.49 37.62
N SER A 120 -22.39 -1.20 37.59
CA SER A 120 -23.33 -1.09 38.72
C SER A 120 -23.19 0.04 39.74
N PRO A 121 -24.30 0.76 39.99
CA PRO A 121 -24.65 1.21 41.33
C PRO A 121 -25.87 0.42 41.87
N LEU A 122 -25.76 0.06 43.16
CA LEU A 122 -26.89 -0.26 44.05
C LEU A 122 -27.73 0.99 44.33
#